data_AF-A0A7J4N5P1-F1
#
_entry.id   AF-A0A7J4N5P1-F1
#
_cell.length_a   1.000
_cell.length_b   1.000
_cell.length_c   1.000
_cell.angle_alpha   90.00
_cell.angle_beta   90.00
_cell.angle_gamma   90.00
#
_symmetry.space_group_name_H-M   'P 1'
#
loop_
_entity.id
_entity.type
_entity.pdbx_description
1 polymer ?
#
loop_
_entity_poly.entity_id
_entity_poly.type
_entity_poly.pdbx_seq_one_letter_code
_entity_poly.pdbx_strand_id
1 'polypeptide(L)'
;FFCQSGKEWDAQFEKLGATRAIDRLDCDVDYDAPAAEWLMDALPTLAAIDSTGHFHEDMVDSIKMYASGDSLGAEGEDGFSMPKIAIEAIQVEATIFRYDPET
;
A
#
# COMPACT_ATOMS: atom_id res chain seq x y z
N PHE A 1 -20.76 -5.60 14.58
CA PHE A 1 -20.04 -4.59 15.40
C PHE A 1 -19.12 -3.78 14.49
N PHE A 2 -18.74 -2.58 14.92
CA PHE A 2 -17.95 -1.61 14.14
C PHE A 2 -16.61 -2.18 13.63
N CYS A 3 -16.32 -2.03 12.33
CA CYS A 3 -15.12 -2.54 11.63
C CYS A 3 -14.75 -4.01 11.94
N GLN A 4 -15.75 -4.87 12.16
CA GLN A 4 -15.52 -6.24 12.63
C GLN A 4 -14.66 -7.07 11.66
N SER A 5 -14.92 -7.00 10.36
CA SER A 5 -14.14 -7.75 9.37
C SER A 5 -12.67 -7.33 9.36
N GLY A 6 -12.38 -6.03 9.47
CA GLY A 6 -10.99 -5.53 9.54
C GLY A 6 -10.25 -6.09 10.75
N LYS A 7 -10.90 -6.13 11.91
CA LYS A 7 -10.37 -6.73 13.16
C LYS A 7 -10.09 -8.22 13.02
N GLU A 8 -10.99 -8.94 12.36
CA GLU A 8 -10.84 -10.39 12.16
C GLU A 8 -9.66 -10.71 11.26
N TRP A 9 -9.47 -9.97 10.17
CA TRP A 9 -8.32 -10.12 9.28
C TRP A 9 -7.01 -9.77 9.97
N ASP A 10 -6.96 -8.61 10.64
CA ASP A 10 -5.80 -8.16 11.40
C ASP A 10 -5.36 -9.20 12.44
N ALA A 11 -6.30 -9.72 13.23
CA ALA A 11 -6.03 -10.79 14.18
C ALA A 11 -5.63 -12.11 13.52
N GLN A 12 -6.18 -12.43 12.34
CA GLN A 12 -5.86 -13.67 11.63
C GLN A 12 -4.43 -13.62 11.06
N PHE A 13 -3.97 -12.48 10.56
CA PHE A 13 -2.59 -12.33 10.10
C PHE A 13 -1.58 -12.46 11.24
N GLU A 14 -1.86 -11.83 12.38
CA GLU A 14 -1.03 -11.95 13.58
C GLU A 14 -0.94 -13.42 14.05
N LYS A 15 -2.07 -14.15 14.06
CA LYS A 15 -2.09 -15.59 14.37
C LYS A 15 -1.26 -16.44 13.40
N LEU A 16 -1.15 -16.03 12.14
CA LEU A 16 -0.35 -16.70 11.12
C LEU A 16 1.13 -16.30 11.16
N GLY A 17 1.54 -15.44 12.10
CA GLY A 17 2.92 -15.03 12.31
C GLY A 17 3.33 -13.77 11.54
N ALA A 18 2.37 -13.04 10.96
CA ALA A 18 2.69 -11.75 10.36
C ALA A 18 3.03 -10.71 11.43
N THR A 19 3.96 -9.82 11.11
CA THR A 19 4.24 -8.62 11.90
C THR A 19 3.46 -7.45 11.34
N ARG A 20 2.71 -6.76 12.21
CA ARG A 20 1.97 -5.57 11.81
C ARG A 20 2.94 -4.44 11.49
N ALA A 21 2.89 -3.93 10.26
CA ALA A 21 3.74 -2.82 9.82
C ALA A 21 3.27 -1.47 10.40
N ILE A 22 1.95 -1.27 10.45
CA ILE A 22 1.31 -0.08 11.02
C ILE A 22 0.02 -0.49 11.71
N ASP A 23 -0.35 0.19 12.80
CA ASP A 23 -1.60 -0.05 13.49
C ASP A 23 -2.81 0.11 12.55
N ARG A 24 -3.78 -0.80 12.64
CA ARG A 24 -5.02 -0.67 11.88
C ARG A 24 -5.80 0.56 12.34
N LEU A 25 -6.49 1.21 11.41
CA LEU A 25 -7.45 2.26 11.72
C LEU A 25 -8.88 1.76 11.49
N ASP A 26 -9.73 1.92 12.51
CA ASP A 26 -11.16 1.61 12.39
C ASP A 26 -11.91 2.92 12.04
N CYS A 27 -12.50 3.01 10.85
CA CYS A 27 -13.24 4.19 10.38
C CYS A 27 -14.76 3.96 10.29
N ASP A 28 -15.55 4.97 10.66
CA ASP A 28 -17.00 5.00 10.46
C ASP A 28 -17.37 5.66 9.13
N VAL A 29 -18.62 6.09 8.95
CA VAL A 29 -19.09 6.71 7.71
C VAL A 29 -18.24 7.91 7.26
N ASP A 30 -17.69 8.68 8.20
CA ASP A 30 -16.81 9.84 7.94
C ASP A 30 -15.33 9.42 7.85
N TYR A 31 -15.03 8.45 6.97
CA TYR A 31 -13.69 7.83 6.88
C TYR A 31 -12.65 8.63 6.11
N ASP A 32 -13.04 9.59 5.27
CA ASP A 32 -12.14 10.20 4.28
C ASP A 32 -10.89 10.84 4.90
N ALA A 33 -11.06 11.71 5.90
CA ALA A 33 -9.95 12.36 6.58
C ALA A 33 -9.07 11.37 7.37
N PRO A 34 -9.61 10.53 8.28
CA PRO A 34 -8.79 9.60 9.05
C PRO A 34 -8.08 8.56 8.15
N ALA A 35 -8.71 8.09 7.07
CA ALA A 35 -8.08 7.18 6.12
C ALA A 35 -6.94 7.86 5.34
N ALA A 36 -7.12 9.12 4.94
CA ALA A 36 -6.08 9.88 4.25
C ALA A 36 -4.86 10.11 5.14
N GLU A 37 -5.06 10.45 6.42
CA GLU A 37 -3.97 10.60 7.39
C GLU A 37 -3.21 9.29 7.58
N TRP A 38 -3.92 8.18 7.80
CA TRP A 38 -3.30 6.87 7.96
C TRP A 38 -2.53 6.42 6.72
N LEU A 39 -3.00 6.76 5.52
CA LEU A 39 -2.33 6.41 4.28
C LEU A 39 -0.95 7.08 4.15
N MET A 40 -0.79 8.29 4.70
CA MET A 40 0.49 9.02 4.70
C MET A 40 1.55 8.34 5.56
N ASP A 41 1.16 7.49 6.49
CA ASP A 41 2.08 6.68 7.29
C ASP A 41 2.20 5.25 6.73
N ALA A 42 1.10 4.66 6.29
CA ALA A 42 1.05 3.27 5.84
C ALA A 42 1.87 3.02 4.57
N LEU A 43 1.75 3.88 3.55
CA LEU A 43 2.46 3.67 2.28
C LEU A 43 3.98 3.78 2.43
N PRO A 44 4.52 4.80 3.13
CA PRO A 44 5.97 4.88 3.35
C PRO A 44 6.51 3.72 4.19
N THR A 45 5.75 3.30 5.20
CA THR A 45 6.11 2.15 6.04
C THR A 45 6.19 0.87 5.22
N LEU A 46 5.21 0.62 4.34
CA LEU A 46 5.23 -0.53 3.45
C LEU A 46 6.33 -0.45 2.39
N ALA A 47 6.63 0.74 1.88
CA ALA A 47 7.71 0.95 0.92
C ALA A 47 9.11 0.76 1.53
N ALA A 48 9.24 0.93 2.85
CA ALA A 48 10.45 0.64 3.60
C ALA A 48 10.65 -0.86 3.89
N ILE A 49 9.80 -1.74 3.37
CA ILE A 49 9.97 -3.19 3.46
C ILE A 49 10.58 -3.70 2.16
N ASP A 50 11.75 -4.33 2.24
CA ASP A 50 12.42 -4.87 1.06
C ASP A 50 11.85 -6.23 0.62
N SER A 51 12.37 -6.77 -0.49
CA SER A 51 11.95 -8.06 -1.03
C SER A 51 12.23 -9.27 -0.12
N THR A 52 13.04 -9.09 0.93
CA THR A 52 13.34 -10.12 1.93
C THR A 52 12.41 -10.04 3.14
N GLY A 53 11.54 -9.03 3.20
CA GLY A 53 10.65 -8.77 4.33
C GLY A 53 11.32 -8.01 5.47
N HIS A 54 12.53 -7.47 5.26
CA HIS A 54 13.21 -6.66 6.25
C HIS A 54 12.67 -5.22 6.19
N PHE A 55 12.29 -4.69 7.36
CA PHE A 55 11.79 -3.34 7.53
C PHE A 55 12.93 -2.37 7.87
N HIS A 56 13.11 -1.36 7.02
CA HIS A 56 14.12 -0.32 7.14
C HIS A 56 13.52 0.92 7.81
N GLU A 57 13.42 0.90 9.15
CA GLU A 57 12.78 1.96 9.95
C GLU A 57 13.38 3.35 9.69
N ASP A 58 14.70 3.41 9.54
CA ASP A 58 15.48 4.62 9.25
C ASP A 58 15.16 5.27 7.89
N MET A 59 14.58 4.50 6.97
CA MET A 59 14.22 4.99 5.63
C MET A 59 12.82 5.58 5.56
N VAL A 60 11.96 5.34 6.55
CA VAL A 60 10.55 5.74 6.51
C VAL A 60 10.39 7.26 6.36
N ASP A 61 11.16 8.05 7.12
CA ASP A 61 11.09 9.51 7.05
C ASP A 61 11.57 10.05 5.69
N SER A 62 12.62 9.47 5.14
CA SER A 62 13.13 9.81 3.80
C SER A 62 12.08 9.51 2.72
N ILE A 63 11.39 8.37 2.82
CA ILE A 63 10.31 7.99 1.89
C ILE A 63 9.11 8.93 2.05
N LYS A 64 8.75 9.31 3.28
CA LYS A 64 7.68 10.29 3.56
C LYS A 64 7.98 11.65 2.93
N MET A 65 9.20 12.15 3.08
CA MET A 65 9.64 13.43 2.48
C MET A 65 9.55 13.39 0.95
N TYR A 66 9.98 12.30 0.33
CA TYR A 66 9.85 12.16 -1.12
C TYR A 66 8.39 12.07 -1.57
N ALA A 67 7.57 11.26 -0.88
CA ALA A 67 6.17 11.03 -1.23
C ALA A 67 5.31 12.30 -1.09
N SER A 68 5.64 13.20 -0.16
CA SER A 68 4.96 14.49 -0.01
C SER A 68 5.36 15.52 -1.07
N GLY A 69 6.27 15.16 -1.99
CA GLY A 69 6.71 16.01 -3.10
C GLY A 69 7.85 16.96 -2.74
N ASP A 70 8.53 16.73 -1.61
CA ASP A 70 9.73 17.49 -1.27
C ASP A 70 10.94 16.90 -2.02
N SER A 71 11.40 17.61 -3.05
CA SER A 71 12.34 17.12 -4.08
C SER A 71 13.81 16.98 -3.65
N LEU A 72 14.12 17.04 -2.35
CA LEU A 72 15.44 16.70 -1.82
C LEU A 72 15.54 15.17 -1.66
N GLY A 73 15.63 14.51 -2.81
CA GLY A 73 15.70 13.06 -2.91
C GLY A 73 16.94 12.49 -2.22
N ALA A 74 16.74 11.31 -1.64
CA ALA A 74 17.79 10.45 -1.12
C ALA A 74 18.81 10.11 -2.22
N GLU A 75 20.00 10.70 -2.14
CA GLU A 75 21.20 10.20 -2.81
C GLU A 75 22.00 9.40 -1.78
N GLY A 76 21.76 8.09 -1.74
CA GLY A 76 22.53 7.13 -0.96
C GLY A 76 23.53 6.36 -1.83
N GLU A 77 24.76 6.18 -1.33
CA GLU A 77 25.83 5.39 -1.96
C GLU A 77 25.60 3.87 -1.83
N ASP A 78 24.38 3.43 -1.50
CA ASP A 78 24.03 2.03 -1.17
C ASP A 78 23.34 1.28 -2.32
N GLY A 79 23.20 1.91 -3.48
CA GLY A 79 22.70 1.23 -4.68
C GLY A 79 21.18 0.99 -4.67
N PHE A 80 20.43 1.61 -3.75
CA PHE A 80 18.97 1.59 -3.82
C PHE A 80 18.47 2.57 -4.91
N SER A 81 18.28 2.04 -6.11
CA SER A 81 17.60 2.77 -7.19
C SER A 81 16.09 2.66 -7.01
N MET A 82 15.42 3.80 -6.82
CA MET A 82 13.97 3.86 -6.67
C MET A 82 13.27 3.17 -7.87
N PRO A 83 12.34 2.22 -7.62
CA PRO A 83 11.68 1.51 -8.70
C PRO A 83 10.83 2.49 -9.52
N LYS A 84 11.22 2.70 -10.77
CA LYS A 84 10.37 3.40 -11.74
C LYS A 84 9.19 2.52 -12.09
N ILE A 85 7.99 2.93 -11.67
CA ILE A 85 6.74 2.36 -12.19
C ILE A 85 6.62 2.80 -13.64
N ALA A 86 7.15 1.98 -14.54
CA ALA A 86 6.94 2.09 -15.98
C ALA A 86 5.92 1.02 -16.36
N ILE A 87 4.66 1.43 -16.50
CA ILE A 87 3.64 0.61 -17.17
C ILE A 87 3.60 1.11 -18.61
N GLU A 88 4.01 0.29 -19.56
CA GLU A 88 3.68 0.55 -20.97
C GLU A 88 2.15 0.50 -21.10
N ALA A 89 1.58 1.43 -21.86
CA ALA A 89 0.14 1.49 -22.06
C ALA A 89 -0.36 0.15 -22.62
N ILE A 90 -1.16 -0.59 -21.85
CA ILE A 90 -1.74 -1.86 -22.29
C ILE A 90 -2.95 -1.51 -23.16
N GLN A 91 -2.87 -1.77 -24.46
CA GLN A 91 -4.04 -1.81 -25.32
C GLN A 91 -4.87 -3.06 -24.98
N VAL A 92 -6.14 -2.86 -24.66
CA VAL A 92 -7.10 -3.95 -24.44
C VAL A 92 -8.22 -3.81 -25.46
N GLU A 93 -8.48 -4.88 -26.20
CA GLU A 93 -9.65 -5.05 -27.04
C GLU A 93 -10.60 -6.03 -26.35
N ALA A 94 -11.84 -5.60 -26.08
CA ALA A 94 -12.86 -6.45 -25.47
C ALA A 94 -14.05 -6.57 -26.43
N THR A 95 -14.44 -7.80 -26.75
CA THR A 95 -15.66 -8.08 -27.51
C THR A 95 -16.76 -8.54 -26.57
N ILE A 96 -17.84 -7.76 -26.50
CA ILE A 96 -19.05 -8.13 -25.76
C ILE A 96 -19.97 -8.86 -26.71
N PHE A 97 -20.30 -10.12 -26.41
CA PHE A 97 -21.39 -10.84 -27.08
C PHE A 97 -22.58 -10.99 -26.14
N ARG A 98 -23.77 -10.91 -26.73
CA ARG A 98 -25.01 -11.24 -26.04
C ARG A 98 -25.25 -12.73 -26.23
N TYR A 99 -25.25 -13.49 -25.15
CA TYR A 99 -25.65 -14.89 -25.15
C TYR A 99 -27.14 -15.01 -25.50
N ASP A 100 -27.45 -15.80 -26.53
CA ASP A 100 -28.81 -16.22 -26.87
C ASP A 100 -28.93 -17.74 -26.56
N PRO A 101 -29.73 -18.14 -25.57
CA PRO A 101 -29.89 -19.55 -25.21
C PRO A 101 -30.74 -20.39 -26.18
N GLU A 102 -31.33 -19.80 -27.22
CA GLU A 102 -32.26 -20.51 -28.13
C GLU A 102 -31.66 -20.87 -29.51
N THR A 103 -30.37 -20.61 -29.75
CA THR A 103 -29.58 -21.18 -30.87
C THR A 103 -28.47 -22.09 -30.39
#